data_AF-A0A8J3BUG8-F1
#
_entry.id   AF-A0A8J3BUG8-F1
#
_cell.length_a   1.000
_cell.length_b   1.000
_cell.length_c   1.000
_cell.angle_alpha   90.00
_cell.angle_beta   90.00
_cell.angle_gamma   90.00
#
_symmetry.space_group_name_H-M   'P 1'
#
loop_
_entity.id
_entity.type
_entity.pdbx_description
1 polymer ?
#
loop_
_entity_poly.entity_id
_entity_poly.type
_entity_poly.pdbx_seq_one_letter_code
_entity_poly.pdbx_strand_id
1 'polypeptide(L)'
;MIDGLQWATAYDTIVFEGCDGAGKTTLAQAVAQQLNATLIHSALTPPGTDLLTTYSRQLDRDGRLVFDRCFLSELVYGPIYRGTSRLTYRHMATLVRRVVDRNGIFVHVTAPPAEIRRRLAARGEKDPPDVNEIALICERYEQLFRAVTTIATVMPCSTVHPDEAA
;
A
#
# COMPACT_ATOMS: atom_id res chain seq x y z
N MET A 1 22.96 6.53 -6.12
CA MET A 1 22.03 5.45 -6.55
C MET A 1 21.66 4.67 -5.30
N ILE A 2 20.39 4.34 -5.10
CA ILE A 2 19.95 3.55 -3.94
C ILE A 2 20.18 2.08 -4.30
N ASP A 3 21.29 1.49 -3.84
CA ASP A 3 21.71 0.11 -4.13
C ASP A 3 20.73 -0.99 -3.63
N GLY A 4 19.64 -0.64 -2.95
CA GLY A 4 18.67 -1.58 -2.38
C GLY A 4 17.42 -1.89 -3.22
N LEU A 5 17.28 -1.32 -4.41
CA LEU A 5 16.03 -1.41 -5.21
C LEU A 5 16.16 -2.25 -6.49
N GLN A 6 17.23 -3.03 -6.66
CA GLN A 6 17.44 -3.85 -7.86
C GLN A 6 16.32 -4.87 -8.09
N TRP A 7 15.74 -5.41 -7.03
CA TRP A 7 14.60 -6.34 -7.09
C TRP A 7 13.42 -5.78 -7.89
N ALA A 8 13.23 -4.45 -7.90
CA ALA A 8 12.11 -3.79 -8.53
C ALA A 8 12.16 -3.91 -10.06
N THR A 9 13.35 -4.11 -10.64
CA THR A 9 13.53 -4.25 -12.09
C THR A 9 12.92 -5.52 -12.68
N ALA A 10 12.60 -6.51 -11.83
CA ALA A 10 11.98 -7.78 -12.22
C ALA A 10 10.46 -7.68 -12.45
N TYR A 11 9.83 -6.57 -12.06
CA TYR A 11 8.37 -6.41 -12.05
C TYR A 11 7.93 -5.23 -12.91
N ASP A 12 6.81 -5.39 -13.61
CA ASP A 12 6.21 -4.31 -14.40
C ASP A 12 5.16 -3.53 -13.61
N THR A 13 4.59 -4.12 -12.56
CA THR A 13 3.65 -3.44 -11.66
C THR A 13 4.04 -3.64 -10.19
N ILE A 14 4.29 -2.57 -9.45
CA ILE A 14 4.68 -2.65 -8.03
C ILE A 14 3.68 -1.86 -7.19
N VAL A 15 3.11 -2.51 -6.19
CA VAL A 15 2.07 -1.92 -5.33
C VAL A 15 2.57 -1.79 -3.90
N PHE A 16 2.72 -0.56 -3.41
CA PHE A 16 3.09 -0.29 -2.02
C PHE A 16 1.84 -0.08 -1.16
N GLU A 17 1.67 -0.90 -0.14
CA GLU A 17 0.51 -0.88 0.76
C GLU A 17 0.90 -1.10 2.23
N GLY A 18 0.09 -0.59 3.14
CA GLY A 18 0.37 -0.58 4.58
C GLY A 18 -0.19 0.67 5.28
N CYS A 19 0.04 0.80 6.58
CA CYS A 19 -0.49 1.92 7.37
C CYS A 19 0.04 3.28 6.88
N ASP A 20 -0.78 4.33 6.96
CA ASP A 20 -0.35 5.71 6.78
C ASP A 20 0.78 6.06 7.75
N GLY A 21 1.73 6.87 7.28
CA GLY A 21 2.99 7.12 8.01
C GLY A 21 4.07 6.02 7.87
N ALA A 22 3.77 4.85 7.29
CA ALA A 22 4.75 3.76 7.17
C ALA A 22 5.89 3.97 6.14
N GLY A 23 5.91 5.08 5.38
CA GLY A 23 6.99 5.39 4.42
C GLY A 23 6.75 4.97 2.96
N LYS A 24 5.53 4.52 2.63
CA LYS A 24 5.13 4.07 1.28
C LYS A 24 5.44 5.07 0.17
N THR A 25 4.99 6.31 0.31
CA THR A 25 5.15 7.37 -0.70
C THR A 25 6.61 7.57 -1.09
N THR A 26 7.51 7.59 -0.11
CA THR A 26 8.95 7.74 -0.35
C THR A 26 9.52 6.57 -1.15
N LEU A 27 9.16 5.33 -0.79
CA LEU A 27 9.59 4.14 -1.52
C LEU A 27 9.01 4.09 -2.93
N ALA A 28 7.72 4.36 -3.08
CA ALA A 28 7.03 4.37 -4.37
C ALA A 28 7.62 5.41 -5.33
N GLN A 29 7.92 6.62 -4.83
CA GLN A 29 8.59 7.66 -5.62
C GLN A 29 9.99 7.24 -6.07
N ALA A 30 10.80 6.68 -5.16
CA ALA A 30 12.15 6.23 -5.48
C ALA A 30 12.14 5.12 -6.55
N VAL A 31 11.25 4.13 -6.40
CA VAL A 31 11.12 3.04 -7.37
C VAL A 31 10.58 3.53 -8.70
N ALA A 32 9.58 4.41 -8.71
CA ALA A 32 9.03 4.97 -9.95
C ALA A 32 10.10 5.74 -10.73
N GLN A 33 10.92 6.54 -10.06
CA GLN A 33 12.04 7.25 -10.67
C GLN A 33 13.08 6.30 -11.25
N GLN A 34 13.49 5.28 -10.48
CA GLN A 34 14.49 4.31 -10.93
C GLN A 34 14.02 3.50 -12.15
N LEU A 35 12.75 3.13 -12.20
CA LEU A 35 12.20 2.30 -13.27
C LEU A 35 11.67 3.11 -14.47
N ASN A 36 11.68 4.45 -14.40
CA ASN A 36 10.95 5.33 -15.29
C ASN A 36 9.47 4.89 -15.44
N ALA A 37 8.86 4.53 -14.32
CA ALA A 37 7.50 3.99 -14.26
C ALA A 37 6.47 5.10 -14.00
N THR A 38 5.23 4.85 -14.42
CA THR A 38 4.11 5.73 -14.08
C THR A 38 3.74 5.55 -12.61
N LEU A 39 3.96 6.59 -11.80
CA LEU A 39 3.50 6.64 -10.42
C LEU A 39 2.00 6.95 -10.36
N ILE A 40 1.23 6.06 -9.73
CA ILE A 40 -0.20 6.20 -9.47
C ILE A 40 -0.39 6.39 -7.98
N HIS A 41 -0.83 7.57 -7.57
CA HIS A 41 -1.17 7.85 -6.18
C HIS A 41 -2.68 7.62 -5.98
N SER A 42 -3.03 6.64 -5.15
CA SER A 42 -4.44 6.33 -4.84
C SER A 42 -4.88 7.12 -3.61
N ALA A 43 -5.40 8.32 -3.84
CA ALA A 43 -6.00 9.14 -2.80
C ALA A 43 -7.39 8.62 -2.38
N LEU A 44 -7.94 9.19 -1.31
CA LEU A 44 -9.30 8.90 -0.87
C LEU A 44 -10.30 9.20 -1.99
N THR A 45 -10.93 8.15 -2.50
CA THR A 45 -11.98 8.23 -3.53
C THR A 45 -13.31 8.70 -2.94
N PRO A 46 -14.06 9.58 -3.63
CA PRO A 46 -15.37 10.04 -3.16
C PRO A 46 -16.37 8.89 -2.90
N PRO A 47 -17.35 9.07 -1.99
CA PRO A 47 -18.48 8.17 -1.85
C PRO A 47 -19.20 7.92 -3.19
N GLY A 48 -19.71 6.71 -3.40
CA GLY A 48 -20.39 6.32 -4.64
C GLY A 48 -19.46 5.99 -5.83
N THR A 49 -18.14 6.17 -5.70
CA THR A 49 -17.18 5.74 -6.72
C THR A 49 -17.17 4.22 -6.85
N ASP A 50 -17.33 3.70 -8.07
CA ASP A 50 -17.07 2.30 -8.39
C ASP A 50 -15.55 2.04 -8.37
N LEU A 51 -15.08 1.50 -7.25
CA LEU A 51 -13.67 1.22 -7.04
C LEU A 51 -13.16 0.11 -7.93
N LEU A 52 -13.95 -0.94 -8.16
CA LEU A 52 -13.51 -2.08 -8.99
C LEU A 52 -13.20 -1.60 -10.41
N THR A 53 -14.10 -0.80 -10.99
CA THR A 53 -13.90 -0.22 -12.32
C THR A 53 -12.76 0.80 -12.32
N THR A 54 -12.65 1.63 -11.28
CA THR A 54 -11.58 2.65 -11.18
C THR A 54 -10.19 2.02 -11.17
N TYR A 55 -9.95 1.05 -10.28
CA TYR A 55 -8.66 0.37 -10.19
C TYR A 55 -8.39 -0.52 -11.40
N SER A 56 -9.44 -1.11 -11.99
CA SER A 56 -9.33 -1.82 -13.26
C SER A 56 -8.76 -0.93 -14.36
N ARG A 57 -9.31 0.27 -14.56
CA ARG A 57 -8.82 1.23 -15.56
C ARG A 57 -7.39 1.70 -15.29
N GLN A 58 -7.01 1.84 -14.02
CA GLN A 58 -5.63 2.17 -13.66
C GLN A 58 -4.66 1.05 -14.04
N LEU A 59 -5.07 -0.21 -13.86
CA LEU A 59 -4.31 -1.39 -14.26
C LEU A 59 -4.35 -1.66 -15.77
N ASP A 60 -5.25 -1.03 -16.53
CA ASP A 60 -5.27 -1.10 -18.00
C ASP A 60 -4.20 -0.19 -18.65
N ARG A 61 -3.52 0.66 -17.89
CA ARG A 61 -2.50 1.57 -18.42
C ARG A 61 -1.27 0.81 -18.93
N ASP A 62 -0.68 1.29 -20.01
CA ASP A 62 0.53 0.71 -20.59
C ASP A 62 1.79 1.02 -19.75
N GLY A 63 2.82 0.21 -19.98
CA GLY A 63 4.14 0.39 -19.37
C GLY A 63 4.20 0.01 -17.89
N ARG A 64 5.33 0.37 -17.25
CA ARG A 64 5.55 0.06 -15.84
C ARG A 64 4.71 0.95 -14.94
N LEU A 65 4.09 0.36 -13.93
CA LEU A 65 3.22 1.04 -12.97
C LEU A 65 3.77 0.89 -11.56
N VAL A 66 3.77 1.98 -10.80
CA VAL A 66 4.03 1.97 -9.36
C VAL A 66 2.85 2.60 -8.64
N PHE A 67 2.24 1.86 -7.72
CA PHE A 67 1.13 2.34 -6.92
C PHE A 67 1.62 2.75 -5.53
N ASP A 68 1.39 4.02 -5.17
CA ASP A 68 1.45 4.50 -3.78
C ASP A 68 0.04 4.44 -3.21
N ARG A 69 -0.24 3.36 -2.45
CA ARG A 69 -1.58 2.87 -2.09
C ARG A 69 -2.38 2.36 -3.29
N CYS A 70 -3.33 1.47 -3.03
CA CYS A 70 -4.25 0.90 -4.00
C CYS A 70 -5.60 0.54 -3.35
N PHE A 71 -6.31 -0.42 -3.95
CA PHE A 71 -7.61 -0.91 -3.50
C PHE A 71 -7.58 -1.66 -2.16
N LEU A 72 -6.42 -2.16 -1.71
CA LEU A 72 -6.31 -2.86 -0.42
C LEU A 72 -6.62 -1.94 0.76
N SER A 73 -6.25 -0.66 0.65
CA SER A 73 -6.58 0.37 1.64
C SER A 73 -8.09 0.44 1.96
N GLU A 74 -8.99 0.18 1.01
CA GLU A 74 -10.44 0.19 1.25
C GLU A 74 -10.93 -0.97 2.13
N LEU A 75 -10.25 -2.12 2.08
CA LEU A 75 -10.58 -3.30 2.88
C LEU A 75 -10.08 -3.19 4.33
N VAL A 76 -9.15 -2.27 4.58
CA VAL A 76 -8.65 -1.94 5.92
C VAL A 76 -9.41 -0.75 6.49
N TYR A 77 -9.32 0.39 5.82
CA TYR A 77 -9.83 1.65 6.35
C TYR A 77 -11.34 1.79 6.29
N GLY A 78 -11.99 1.16 5.30
CA GLY A 78 -13.46 1.18 5.20
C GLY A 78 -14.14 0.60 6.44
N PRO A 79 -13.84 -0.66 6.82
CA PRO A 79 -14.40 -1.27 8.02
C PRO A 79 -14.07 -0.51 9.31
N ILE A 80 -12.85 -0.01 9.47
CA ILE A 80 -12.43 0.72 10.68
C ILE A 80 -13.20 2.04 10.83
N TYR A 81 -13.24 2.86 9.78
CA TYR A 81 -13.79 4.23 9.88
C TYR A 81 -15.26 4.36 9.50
N ARG A 82 -15.80 3.42 8.73
CA ARG A 82 -17.18 3.48 8.20
C ARG A 82 -18.00 2.25 8.54
N GLY A 83 -17.44 1.26 9.23
CA GLY A 83 -18.10 -0.01 9.55
C GLY A 83 -18.35 -0.93 8.35
N THR A 84 -17.94 -0.53 7.14
CA THR A 84 -18.14 -1.29 5.91
C THR A 84 -17.10 -0.98 4.85
N SER A 85 -16.83 -1.95 3.98
CA SER A 85 -15.97 -1.78 2.80
C SER A 85 -16.80 -1.72 1.53
N ARG A 86 -16.41 -0.84 0.61
CA ARG A 86 -16.98 -0.77 -0.76
C ARG A 86 -16.48 -1.91 -1.65
N LEU A 87 -15.44 -2.63 -1.23
CA LEU A 87 -14.90 -3.79 -1.92
C LEU A 87 -15.17 -5.06 -1.12
N THR A 88 -15.42 -6.15 -1.85
CA THR A 88 -15.50 -7.49 -1.27
C THR A 88 -14.15 -8.20 -1.45
N TYR A 89 -13.92 -9.28 -0.71
CA TYR A 89 -12.77 -10.16 -0.94
C TYR A 89 -12.75 -10.77 -2.35
N ARG A 90 -13.92 -10.94 -3.00
CA ARG A 90 -13.99 -11.34 -4.41
C ARG A 90 -13.44 -10.25 -5.33
N HIS A 91 -13.82 -8.97 -5.10
CA HIS A 91 -13.26 -7.84 -5.85
C HIS A 91 -11.75 -7.72 -5.63
N MET A 92 -11.30 -7.90 -4.38
CA MET A 92 -9.87 -7.95 -4.05
C MET A 92 -9.16 -9.03 -4.87
N ALA A 93 -9.64 -10.26 -4.85
CA ALA A 93 -9.04 -11.37 -5.57
C ALA A 93 -8.94 -11.10 -7.08
N THR A 94 -9.99 -10.50 -7.67
CA THR A 94 -9.96 -10.07 -9.07
C THR A 94 -8.85 -9.04 -9.32
N LEU A 95 -8.78 -7.96 -8.53
CA LEU A 95 -7.79 -6.91 -8.72
C LEU A 95 -6.36 -7.36 -8.41
N VAL A 96 -6.16 -8.25 -7.43
CA VAL A 96 -4.86 -8.87 -7.13
C VAL A 96 -4.38 -9.71 -8.31
N ARG A 97 -5.25 -10.53 -8.91
CA ARG A 97 -4.90 -11.30 -10.12
C ARG A 97 -4.52 -10.39 -11.28
N ARG A 98 -5.23 -9.27 -11.45
CA ARG A 98 -4.87 -8.27 -12.47
C ARG A 98 -3.47 -7.65 -12.25
N VAL A 99 -3.03 -7.50 -11.01
CA VAL A 99 -1.63 -7.09 -10.72
C VAL A 99 -0.66 -8.21 -11.11
N VAL A 100 -0.99 -9.46 -10.79
CA VAL A 100 -0.17 -10.64 -11.16
C VAL A 100 -0.05 -10.80 -12.68
N ASP A 101 -1.16 -10.66 -13.41
CA ASP A 101 -1.20 -10.75 -14.88
C ASP A 101 -0.30 -9.72 -15.57
N ARG A 102 0.02 -8.63 -14.86
CA ARG A 102 0.98 -7.59 -15.28
C ARG A 102 2.39 -7.82 -14.73
N ASN A 103 2.77 -9.06 -14.45
CA ASN A 103 4.05 -9.39 -13.82
C ASN A 103 4.31 -8.51 -12.58
N GLY A 104 3.32 -8.46 -11.69
CA GLY A 104 3.30 -7.52 -10.58
C GLY A 104 3.54 -8.13 -9.20
N ILE A 105 3.95 -7.28 -8.27
CA ILE A 105 4.23 -7.62 -6.87
C ILE A 105 3.57 -6.62 -5.91
N PHE A 106 3.19 -7.10 -4.73
CA PHE A 106 2.79 -6.26 -3.62
C PHE A 106 3.95 -6.11 -2.63
N VAL A 107 4.15 -4.89 -2.13
CA VAL A 107 5.10 -4.58 -1.07
C VAL A 107 4.32 -4.17 0.17
N HIS A 108 4.36 -5.01 1.20
CA HIS A 108 3.76 -4.70 2.49
C HIS A 108 4.75 -3.86 3.30
N VAL A 109 4.48 -2.56 3.39
CA VAL A 109 5.33 -1.59 4.08
C VAL A 109 4.88 -1.44 5.53
N THR A 110 5.74 -1.78 6.47
CA THR A 110 5.46 -1.78 7.91
C THR A 110 6.41 -0.86 8.67
N ALA A 111 5.93 -0.30 9.78
CA ALA A 111 6.73 0.39 10.79
C ALA A 111 6.06 0.22 12.16
N PRO A 112 6.80 0.35 13.28
CA PRO A 112 6.21 0.31 14.60
C PRO A 112 5.11 1.37 14.76
N PRO A 113 3.98 1.08 15.44
CA PRO A 113 2.89 2.05 15.62
C PRO A 113 3.32 3.38 16.25
N ALA A 114 4.26 3.34 17.21
CA ALA A 114 4.81 4.55 17.84
C ALA A 114 5.58 5.43 16.82
N GLU A 115 6.37 4.81 15.96
CA GLU A 115 7.13 5.48 14.91
C GLU A 115 6.20 6.05 13.82
N ILE A 116 5.16 5.31 13.45
CA ILE A 116 4.10 5.82 12.57
C ILE A 116 3.47 7.08 13.19
N ARG A 117 3.04 7.02 14.47
CA ARG A 117 2.44 8.17 15.14
C ARG A 117 3.38 9.37 15.15
N ARG A 118 4.66 9.16 15.45
CA ARG A 118 5.69 10.21 15.43
C ARG A 118 5.79 10.87 14.05
N ARG A 119 5.80 10.06 12.98
CA ARG A 119 5.84 10.56 11.59
C ARG A 119 4.57 11.33 11.21
N LEU A 120 3.40 10.87 11.61
CA LEU A 120 2.13 11.57 11.35
C LEU A 120 2.08 12.92 12.09
N ALA A 121 2.48 12.95 13.37
CA ALA A 121 2.58 14.18 14.15
C ALA A 121 3.58 15.17 13.54
N ALA A 122 4.75 14.70 13.10
CA ALA A 122 5.77 15.55 12.47
C ALA A 122 5.33 16.14 11.11
N ARG A 123 4.37 15.51 10.42
CA ARG A 123 3.77 16.04 9.18
C ARG A 123 2.76 17.16 9.43
N GLY A 124 2.39 17.41 10.68
CA GLY A 124 1.39 18.41 11.04
C GLY A 124 -0.06 17.95 10.81
N GLU A 125 -0.32 16.64 10.79
CA GLU A 125 -1.70 16.14 10.78
C GLU A 125 -2.45 16.61 12.02
N LYS A 126 -3.64 17.17 11.79
CA LYS A 126 -4.52 17.63 12.86
C LYS A 126 -5.20 16.40 13.46
N ASP A 127 -4.85 16.09 14.71
CA ASP A 127 -5.36 14.93 15.47
C ASP A 127 -4.97 13.57 14.84
N PRO A 128 -3.67 13.22 14.85
CA PRO A 128 -3.24 11.93 14.32
C PRO A 128 -3.82 10.78 15.16
N PRO A 129 -4.17 9.63 14.54
CA PRO A 129 -4.61 8.44 15.24
C PRO A 129 -3.69 8.08 16.42
N ASP A 130 -4.29 7.60 17.51
CA ASP A 130 -3.49 7.12 18.64
C ASP A 130 -2.75 5.82 18.31
N VAL A 131 -1.82 5.43 19.20
CA VAL A 131 -0.97 4.25 18.97
C VAL A 131 -1.80 2.96 18.87
N ASN A 132 -2.92 2.85 19.58
CA ASN A 132 -3.77 1.66 19.58
C ASN A 132 -4.56 1.57 18.28
N GLU A 133 -5.07 2.70 17.78
CA GLU A 133 -5.73 2.77 16.49
C GLU A 133 -4.77 2.41 15.35
N ILE A 134 -3.53 2.94 15.39
CA ILE A 134 -2.48 2.58 14.44
C ILE A 134 -2.16 1.09 14.52
N ALA A 135 -2.03 0.54 15.73
CA ALA A 135 -1.79 -0.89 15.92
C ALA A 135 -2.91 -1.75 15.31
N LEU A 136 -4.18 -1.35 15.51
CA LEU A 136 -5.33 -2.00 14.88
C LEU A 136 -5.24 -1.94 13.35
N ILE A 137 -4.90 -0.79 12.77
CA ILE A 137 -4.74 -0.65 11.32
C ILE A 137 -3.64 -1.58 10.80
N CYS A 138 -2.48 -1.62 11.47
CA CYS A 138 -1.38 -2.53 11.13
C CYS A 138 -1.83 -4.01 11.18
N GLU A 139 -2.53 -4.41 12.24
CA GLU A 139 -3.07 -5.77 12.37
C GLU A 139 -4.03 -6.12 11.23
N ARG A 140 -4.89 -5.18 10.83
CA ARG A 140 -5.80 -5.38 9.68
C ARG A 140 -5.04 -5.53 8.36
N TYR A 141 -3.96 -4.77 8.15
CA TYR A 141 -3.10 -4.99 6.99
C TYR A 141 -2.43 -6.36 7.03
N GLU A 142 -1.91 -6.79 8.17
CA GLU A 142 -1.31 -8.13 8.31
C GLU A 142 -2.31 -9.24 7.97
N GLN A 143 -3.54 -9.16 8.50
CA GLN A 143 -4.62 -10.09 8.18
C GLN A 143 -4.96 -10.08 6.68
N LEU A 144 -5.06 -8.90 6.08
CA LEU A 144 -5.34 -8.76 4.65
C LEU A 144 -4.22 -9.36 3.79
N PHE A 145 -2.96 -9.11 4.14
CA PHE A 145 -1.81 -9.62 3.41
C PHE A 145 -1.67 -11.15 3.50
N ARG A 146 -2.12 -11.79 4.59
CA ARG A 146 -2.23 -13.27 4.64
C ARG A 146 -3.19 -13.82 3.59
N ALA A 147 -4.23 -13.08 3.21
CA ALA A 147 -5.11 -13.46 2.11
C ALA A 147 -4.45 -13.17 0.74
N VAL A 148 -3.76 -12.03 0.60
CA VAL A 148 -3.08 -11.66 -0.65
C VAL A 148 -1.97 -12.64 -1.01
N THR A 149 -1.19 -13.15 -0.05
CA THR A 149 -0.13 -14.13 -0.28
C THR A 149 -0.62 -15.47 -0.85
N THR A 150 -1.93 -15.76 -0.74
CA THR A 150 -2.53 -16.95 -1.38
C THR A 150 -2.73 -16.78 -2.89
N ILE A 151 -2.58 -15.57 -3.42
CA ILE A 151 -2.88 -15.21 -4.82
C ILE A 151 -1.65 -14.60 -5.51
N ALA A 152 -0.86 -13.79 -4.81
CA ALA A 152 0.24 -13.01 -5.38
C ALA A 152 1.50 -13.04 -4.50
N THR A 153 2.64 -12.77 -5.13
CA THR A 153 3.89 -12.53 -4.41
C THR A 153 3.77 -11.25 -3.58
N VAL A 154 4.19 -11.34 -2.31
CA VAL A 154 4.25 -10.21 -1.39
C VAL A 154 5.67 -10.11 -0.83
N MET A 155 6.28 -8.93 -0.96
CA MET A 155 7.55 -8.61 -0.32
C MET A 155 7.30 -7.80 0.96
N PRO A 156 7.68 -8.28 2.15
CA PRO A 156 7.64 -7.47 3.36
C PRO A 156 8.75 -6.40 3.30
N CYS A 157 8.45 -5.20 3.77
CA CYS A 157 9.39 -4.08 3.80
C CYS A 157 9.21 -3.30 5.11
N SER A 158 10.18 -3.37 6.00
CA SER A 158 10.17 -2.60 7.25
C SER A 158 10.94 -1.29 7.08
N THR A 159 10.37 -0.17 7.51
CA THR A 159 10.99 1.17 7.37
C THR A 159 11.51 1.72 8.70
N VAL A 160 11.88 0.86 9.65
CA VAL A 160 12.48 1.31 10.92
C VAL A 160 13.85 1.92 10.63
N HIS A 161 14.15 3.08 11.21
CA HIS A 161 15.51 3.61 11.20
C HIS A 161 16.36 2.79 12.18
N PRO A 162 17.62 2.44 11.87
CA PRO A 162 18.46 1.58 12.70
C PRO A 162 18.81 2.11 14.11
N ASP A 163 18.36 3.32 14.48
CA ASP A 163 18.72 3.96 15.76
C ASP A 163 17.73 3.72 16.92
N GLU A 164 16.73 2.84 16.76
CA GLU A 164 15.76 2.49 17.83
C GLU A 164 15.76 1.00 18.19
N ALA A 165 16.89 0.31 17.97
CA ALA A 165 17.17 -0.99 18.56
C ALA A 165 18.24 -0.84 19.66
N ALA A 166 17.90 -0.11 20.72
CA ALA A 166 18.70 0.01 21.95
C ALA A 166 17.79 0.12 23.17
#